data_AF-A0A930KIE1-F1
#
_entry.id   AF-A0A930KIE1-F1
#
_cell.length_a   1.000
_cell.length_b   1.000
_cell.length_c   1.000
_cell.angle_alpha   90.00
_cell.angle_beta   90.00
_cell.angle_gamma   90.00
#
_symmetry.space_group_name_H-M   'P 1'
#
loop_
_entity.id
_entity.type
_entity.pdbx_description
1 polymer ?
#
loop_
_entity_poly.entity_id
_entity_poly.type
_entity_poly.pdbx_seq_one_letter_code
_entity_poly.pdbx_strand_id
1 'polypeptide(L)'
;TRQDQYKQHAQAALAFERNNIKSYSPAEKQENRIKKQEMYYAKLIPFLYSRCFGLWGIVRKTLAQCVGLFRPMIRQVSEGDLRVSVHKSCALAAQTFMLAMSEAGYDTCPLEGFDSLLVKKALNLPYNAEINMVITCGIRATDGVWGARYRRPFKETYHHV
;
A
#
# COMPACT_ATOMS: atom_id res chain seq x y z
N THR A 1 -5.00 6.64 0.21
CA THR A 1 -4.47 6.18 -1.08
C THR A 1 -4.84 7.20 -2.16
N ARG A 2 -3.90 7.55 -3.05
CA ARG A 2 -4.07 8.55 -4.12
C ARG A 2 -4.12 7.83 -5.47
N GLN A 3 -5.30 7.31 -5.79
CA GLN A 3 -5.49 6.57 -7.04
C GLN A 3 -5.20 7.45 -8.26
N ASP A 4 -5.59 8.72 -8.22
CA ASP A 4 -5.36 9.70 -9.27
C ASP A 4 -3.87 9.86 -9.65
N GLN A 5 -2.95 9.62 -8.72
CA GLN A 5 -1.52 9.83 -8.90
C GLN A 5 -0.74 8.57 -9.31
N TYR A 6 -1.38 7.39 -9.42
CA TYR A 6 -0.64 6.13 -9.62
C TYR A 6 0.25 6.16 -10.87
N LYS A 7 -0.17 6.83 -11.96
CA LYS A 7 0.60 6.94 -13.21
C LYS A 7 1.87 7.75 -13.01
N GLN A 8 1.77 8.88 -12.32
CA GLN A 8 2.90 9.75 -12.02
C GLN A 8 3.89 9.04 -11.09
N HIS A 9 3.39 8.35 -10.07
CA HIS A 9 4.22 7.56 -9.15
C HIS A 9 4.93 6.41 -9.88
N ALA A 10 4.25 5.70 -10.79
CA ALA A 10 4.85 4.63 -11.57
C ALA A 10 5.98 5.16 -12.49
N GLN A 11 5.79 6.33 -13.12
CA GLN A 11 6.82 6.97 -13.93
C GLN A 11 8.02 7.41 -13.08
N ALA A 12 7.77 8.02 -11.92
CA ALA A 12 8.82 8.44 -11.00
C ALA A 12 9.62 7.22 -10.49
N ALA A 13 8.94 6.14 -10.11
CA ALA A 13 9.58 4.89 -9.70
C ALA A 13 10.42 4.28 -10.83
N LEU A 14 9.91 4.26 -12.06
CA LEU A 14 10.67 3.77 -13.22
C LEU A 14 11.92 4.62 -13.49
N ALA A 15 11.81 5.95 -13.39
CA ALA A 15 12.95 6.85 -13.57
C ALA A 15 14.02 6.61 -12.50
N PHE A 16 13.60 6.49 -11.24
CA PHE A 16 14.48 6.13 -10.13
C PHE A 16 15.17 4.79 -10.37
N GLU A 17 14.41 3.74 -10.70
CA GLU A 17 14.95 2.39 -10.94
C GLU A 17 15.91 2.34 -12.13
N ARG A 18 15.64 3.09 -13.20
CA ARG A 18 16.57 3.22 -14.33
C ARG A 18 17.92 3.79 -13.89
N ASN A 19 17.92 4.83 -13.07
CA ASN A 19 19.15 5.42 -12.55
C ASN A 19 19.86 4.47 -11.58
N ASN A 20 19.11 3.86 -10.67
CA ASN A 20 19.60 2.88 -9.70
C ASN A 20 20.29 1.69 -10.40
N ILE A 21 19.68 1.14 -11.45
CA ILE A 21 20.25 0.03 -12.23
C ILE A 21 21.54 0.46 -12.92
N LYS A 22 21.59 1.65 -13.52
CA LYS A 22 22.80 2.17 -14.17
C LYS A 22 23.97 2.35 -13.20
N SER A 23 23.69 2.80 -11.97
CA SER A 23 24.72 3.05 -10.96
C SER A 23 25.25 1.77 -10.29
N TYR A 24 24.40 0.78 -10.04
CA TYR A 24 24.76 -0.37 -9.18
C TYR A 24 24.76 -1.73 -9.89
N SER A 25 24.26 -1.84 -11.13
CA SER A 25 24.23 -3.14 -11.84
C SER A 25 25.39 -3.30 -12.82
N PRO A 26 25.94 -4.52 -12.99
CA PRO A 26 26.91 -4.81 -14.04
C PRO A 26 26.36 -4.47 -15.42
N ALA A 27 27.17 -3.85 -16.29
CA ALA A 27 26.77 -3.32 -17.60
C ALA A 27 25.98 -4.34 -18.44
N GLU A 28 26.46 -5.59 -18.49
CA GLU A 28 25.83 -6.70 -19.23
C GLU A 28 24.39 -7.01 -18.80
N LYS A 29 24.04 -6.72 -17.53
CA LYS A 29 22.71 -7.01 -16.96
C LYS A 29 21.80 -5.77 -16.92
N GLN A 30 22.33 -4.58 -17.18
CA GLN A 30 21.58 -3.33 -17.07
C GLN A 30 20.39 -3.30 -18.01
N GLU A 31 20.60 -3.61 -19.30
CA GLU A 31 19.54 -3.55 -20.31
C GLU A 31 18.36 -4.49 -19.96
N ASN A 32 18.66 -5.74 -19.61
CA ASN A 32 17.66 -6.72 -19.23
C ASN A 32 16.89 -6.31 -17.96
N ARG A 33 17.56 -5.72 -16.97
CA ARG A 33 16.92 -5.22 -15.74
C ARG A 33 16.02 -4.01 -16.04
N ILE A 34 16.49 -3.07 -16.85
CA ILE A 34 15.71 -1.90 -17.27
C ILE A 34 14.47 -2.34 -18.04
N LYS A 35 14.60 -3.25 -19.01
CA LYS A 35 13.44 -3.80 -19.75
C LYS A 35 12.40 -4.42 -18.83
N LYS A 36 12.82 -5.16 -17.79
CA LYS A 36 11.90 -5.72 -16.78
C LYS A 36 11.18 -4.63 -16.00
N GLN A 37 11.88 -3.59 -15.55
CA GLN A 37 11.27 -2.47 -14.86
C GLN A 37 10.30 -1.69 -15.74
N GLU A 38 10.64 -1.49 -17.02
CA GLU A 38 9.76 -0.86 -18.00
C GLU A 38 8.49 -1.66 -18.22
N MET A 39 8.61 -2.98 -18.43
CA MET A 39 7.45 -3.86 -18.55
C MET A 39 6.55 -3.78 -17.30
N TYR A 40 7.15 -3.71 -16.11
CA TYR A 40 6.40 -3.62 -14.86
C TYR A 40 5.71 -2.25 -14.69
N TYR A 41 6.47 -1.16 -14.64
CA TYR A 41 5.95 0.17 -14.31
C TYR A 41 5.24 0.87 -15.48
N ALA A 42 5.65 0.64 -16.73
CA ALA A 42 5.03 1.29 -17.88
C ALA A 42 3.83 0.51 -18.44
N LYS A 43 3.77 -0.82 -18.27
CA LYS A 43 2.66 -1.65 -18.81
C LYS A 43 1.81 -2.28 -17.71
N LEU A 44 2.42 -3.09 -16.85
CA LEU A 44 1.66 -3.89 -15.88
C LEU A 44 0.95 -3.04 -14.83
N ILE A 45 1.66 -2.08 -14.21
CA ILE A 45 1.07 -1.20 -13.19
C ILE A 45 -0.10 -0.38 -13.78
N PRO A 46 0.01 0.29 -14.94
CA PRO A 46 -1.13 0.95 -15.55
C PRO A 46 -2.29 0.03 -15.88
N PHE A 47 -2.01 -1.19 -16.34
CA PHE A 47 -3.03 -2.19 -16.59
C PHE A 47 -3.76 -2.61 -15.32
N LEU A 48 -3.04 -2.89 -14.23
CA LEU A 48 -3.62 -3.29 -12.93
C LEU A 48 -4.30 -2.12 -12.21
N TYR A 49 -3.76 -0.91 -12.26
CA TYR A 49 -4.34 0.22 -11.51
C TYR A 49 -5.41 0.98 -12.30
N SER A 50 -5.63 0.68 -13.57
CA SER A 50 -6.79 1.22 -14.31
C SER A 50 -8.11 0.81 -13.66
N ARG A 51 -9.06 1.74 -13.59
CA ARG A 51 -10.41 1.53 -13.04
C ARG A 51 -11.47 1.89 -14.09
N CYS A 52 -12.54 1.12 -14.17
CA CYS A 52 -13.71 1.44 -15.00
C CYS A 52 -14.97 0.86 -14.36
N PHE A 53 -15.48 1.56 -13.33
CA PHE A 53 -16.68 1.19 -12.57
C PHE A 53 -16.73 -0.28 -12.12
N GLY A 54 -15.59 -0.90 -11.82
CA GLY A 54 -15.50 -2.31 -11.44
C GLY A 54 -15.56 -3.31 -12.60
N LEU A 55 -16.11 -2.98 -13.76
CA LEU A 55 -16.23 -3.87 -14.93
C LEU A 55 -14.85 -4.34 -15.42
N TRP A 56 -13.90 -3.41 -15.48
CA TRP A 56 -12.53 -3.73 -15.86
C TRP A 56 -11.83 -4.61 -14.81
N GLY A 57 -12.17 -4.46 -13.54
CA GLY A 57 -11.75 -5.37 -12.47
C GLY A 57 -12.22 -6.81 -12.70
N ILE A 58 -13.48 -6.99 -13.12
CA ILE A 58 -14.05 -8.33 -13.41
C ILE A 58 -13.32 -8.96 -14.59
N VAL A 59 -13.18 -8.25 -15.71
CA VAL A 59 -12.47 -8.76 -16.91
C VAL A 59 -11.06 -9.23 -16.56
N ARG A 60 -10.29 -8.42 -15.85
CA ARG A 60 -8.92 -8.77 -15.43
C ARG A 60 -8.89 -9.96 -14.49
N LYS A 61 -9.81 -10.03 -13.53
CA LYS A 61 -9.92 -11.16 -12.61
C LYS A 61 -10.23 -12.45 -13.37
N THR A 62 -11.18 -12.44 -14.30
CA THR A 62 -11.51 -13.61 -15.13
C THR A 62 -10.30 -14.05 -15.95
N LEU A 63 -9.61 -13.13 -16.62
CA LEU A 63 -8.39 -13.44 -17.38
C LEU A 63 -7.31 -14.04 -16.48
N ALA A 64 -7.05 -13.44 -15.31
CA ALA A 64 -6.04 -13.93 -14.36
C ALA A 64 -6.40 -15.31 -13.79
N GLN A 65 -7.69 -15.60 -13.57
CA GLN A 65 -8.14 -16.92 -13.15
C GLN A 65 -7.90 -17.94 -14.26
N CYS A 66 -8.34 -17.68 -15.50
CA CYS A 66 -8.15 -18.57 -16.65
C CYS A 66 -6.66 -18.88 -16.89
N VAL A 67 -5.82 -17.86 -16.93
CA VAL A 67 -4.38 -18.05 -17.12
C VAL A 67 -3.76 -18.74 -15.90
N GLY A 68 -4.27 -18.45 -14.70
CA GLY A 68 -3.83 -19.07 -13.46
C GLY A 68 -4.01 -20.58 -13.41
N LEU A 69 -4.92 -21.17 -14.21
CA LEU A 69 -5.03 -22.63 -14.32
C LEU A 69 -3.77 -23.26 -14.95
N PHE A 70 -3.10 -22.55 -15.85
CA PHE A 70 -1.97 -23.08 -16.61
C PHE A 70 -0.61 -22.65 -16.06
N ARG A 71 -0.55 -21.63 -15.20
CA ARG A 71 0.70 -21.15 -14.60
C ARG A 71 0.50 -20.54 -13.21
N PRO A 72 1.50 -20.65 -12.31
CA PRO A 72 1.47 -19.97 -11.02
C PRO A 72 1.58 -18.46 -11.22
N MET A 73 0.53 -17.73 -10.81
CA MET A 73 0.51 -16.26 -10.82
C MET A 73 -0.51 -15.71 -9.82
N ILE A 74 -0.41 -14.42 -9.49
CA ILE A 74 -1.41 -13.72 -8.68
C ILE A 74 -2.76 -13.71 -9.40
N ARG A 75 -3.83 -14.10 -8.70
CA ARG A 75 -5.19 -14.17 -9.27
C ARG A 75 -6.14 -13.12 -8.69
N GLN A 76 -5.82 -12.57 -7.52
CA GLN A 76 -6.55 -11.51 -6.82
C GLN A 76 -6.18 -10.15 -7.41
N VAL A 77 -6.72 -9.85 -8.59
CA VAL A 77 -6.43 -8.64 -9.37
C VAL A 77 -7.68 -7.78 -9.64
N SER A 78 -8.73 -7.94 -8.83
CA SER A 78 -9.89 -7.06 -8.92
C SER A 78 -9.56 -5.65 -8.41
N GLU A 79 -10.42 -4.68 -8.72
CA GLU A 79 -10.27 -3.31 -8.20
C GLU A 79 -10.30 -3.28 -6.66
N GLY A 80 -11.13 -4.13 -6.03
CA GLY A 80 -11.18 -4.28 -4.58
C GLY A 80 -9.93 -4.92 -3.99
N ASP A 81 -9.37 -5.94 -4.65
CA ASP A 81 -8.12 -6.59 -4.20
C ASP A 81 -6.95 -5.59 -4.21
N LEU A 82 -6.85 -4.78 -5.27
CA LEU A 82 -5.83 -3.76 -5.39
C LEU A 82 -6.03 -2.65 -4.37
N ARG A 83 -7.26 -2.20 -4.14
CA ARG A 83 -7.60 -1.27 -3.05
C ARG A 83 -7.07 -1.81 -1.72
N VAL A 84 -7.37 -3.06 -1.37
CA VAL A 84 -6.88 -3.69 -0.14
C VAL A 84 -5.35 -3.75 -0.12
N SER A 85 -4.70 -4.10 -1.22
CA SER A 85 -3.24 -4.14 -1.32
C SER A 85 -2.61 -2.78 -1.00
N VAL A 86 -3.12 -1.69 -1.58
CA VAL A 86 -2.59 -0.34 -1.30
C VAL A 86 -2.85 0.06 0.15
N HIS A 87 -4.01 -0.28 0.73
CA HIS A 87 -4.30 0.00 2.14
C HIS A 87 -3.38 -0.78 3.09
N LYS A 88 -3.00 -2.03 2.76
CA LYS A 88 -2.01 -2.80 3.52
C LYS A 88 -0.64 -2.13 3.53
N SER A 89 -0.18 -1.66 2.36
CA SER A 89 1.07 -0.90 2.28
C SER A 89 1.04 0.38 3.12
N CYS A 90 -0.07 1.13 3.10
CA CYS A 90 -0.24 2.30 3.95
C CYS A 90 -0.25 1.96 5.45
N ALA A 91 -0.89 0.84 5.84
CA ALA A 91 -0.94 0.41 7.23
C ALA A 91 0.45 0.02 7.77
N LEU A 92 1.29 -0.62 6.94
CA LEU A 92 2.68 -0.91 7.31
C LEU A 92 3.48 0.39 7.55
N ALA A 93 3.33 1.38 6.66
CA ALA A 93 3.98 2.68 6.85
C ALA A 93 3.47 3.40 8.11
N ALA A 94 2.16 3.35 8.38
CA ALA A 94 1.56 3.89 9.59
C ALA A 94 2.10 3.20 10.86
N GLN A 95 2.28 1.88 10.84
CA GLN A 95 2.88 1.16 11.95
C GLN A 95 4.32 1.62 12.22
N THR A 96 5.14 1.76 11.17
CA THR A 96 6.51 2.29 11.31
C THR A 96 6.51 3.70 11.89
N PHE A 97 5.61 4.57 11.42
CA PHE A 97 5.44 5.91 11.98
C PHE A 97 5.07 5.91 13.47
N MET A 98 4.09 5.09 13.89
CA MET A 98 3.69 5.00 15.29
C MET A 98 4.81 4.48 16.20
N LEU A 99 5.62 3.52 15.71
CA LEU A 99 6.79 3.04 16.44
C LEU A 99 7.85 4.14 16.60
N ALA A 100 8.12 4.91 15.53
CA ALA A 100 9.06 6.03 15.58
C ALA A 100 8.58 7.14 16.52
N MET A 101 7.28 7.47 16.53
CA MET A 101 6.70 8.43 17.47
C MET A 101 6.86 7.98 18.92
N SER A 102 6.61 6.69 19.20
CA SER A 102 6.81 6.13 20.53
C SER A 102 8.27 6.16 20.98
N GLU A 103 9.22 5.97 20.06
CA GLU A 103 10.66 6.10 20.35
C GLU A 103 11.04 7.55 20.68
N ALA A 104 10.47 8.51 19.95
CA ALA A 104 10.63 9.94 20.22
C ALA A 104 9.90 10.45 21.47
N GLY A 105 9.21 9.57 22.22
CA GLY A 105 8.50 9.93 23.45
C GLY A 105 7.09 10.50 23.25
N TYR A 106 6.52 10.40 22.04
CA TYR A 106 5.15 10.79 21.75
C TYR A 106 4.20 9.59 21.78
N ASP A 107 2.95 9.86 22.12
CA ASP A 107 1.85 8.91 22.06
C ASP A 107 1.05 9.08 20.77
N THR A 108 0.56 7.96 20.24
CA THR A 108 -0.27 7.92 19.04
C THR A 108 -1.51 7.07 19.24
N CYS A 109 -2.64 7.48 18.66
CA CYS A 109 -3.86 6.68 18.59
C CYS A 109 -4.34 6.59 17.14
N PRO A 110 -4.28 5.40 16.49
CA PRO A 110 -4.85 5.20 15.17
C PRO A 110 -6.38 5.06 15.27
N LEU A 111 -7.09 5.83 14.46
CA LEU A 111 -8.55 5.91 14.40
C LEU A 111 -9.03 5.46 13.01
N GLU A 112 -9.85 4.42 12.99
CA GLU A 112 -10.56 3.96 11.79
C GLU A 112 -12.02 4.46 11.75
N GLY A 113 -12.62 4.72 12.92
CA GLY A 113 -13.98 5.24 13.04
C GLY A 113 -14.05 6.75 12.84
N PHE A 114 -14.05 7.20 11.58
CA PHE A 114 -14.20 8.62 11.22
C PHE A 114 -15.10 8.80 9.99
N ASP A 115 -15.70 9.98 9.86
CA ASP A 115 -16.42 10.36 8.65
C ASP A 115 -15.43 10.75 7.54
N SER A 116 -15.26 9.85 6.57
CA SER A 116 -14.35 10.07 5.46
C SER A 116 -14.72 11.26 4.57
N LEU A 117 -15.99 11.63 4.46
CA LEU A 117 -16.43 12.76 3.63
C LEU A 117 -16.03 14.08 4.28
N LEU A 118 -16.25 14.21 5.59
CA LEU A 118 -15.86 15.40 6.35
C LEU A 118 -14.35 15.59 6.37
N VAL A 119 -13.58 14.51 6.58
CA VAL A 119 -12.11 14.59 6.56
C VAL A 119 -11.59 14.97 5.18
N LYS A 120 -12.15 14.39 4.10
CA LYS A 120 -11.78 14.78 2.73
C LYS A 120 -12.09 16.25 2.47
N LYS A 121 -13.26 16.74 2.90
CA LYS A 121 -13.63 18.16 2.77
C LYS A 121 -12.68 19.07 3.53
N ALA A 122 -12.35 18.74 4.77
CA ALA A 122 -11.45 19.53 5.61
C ALA A 122 -10.03 19.62 5.02
N LEU A 123 -9.54 18.53 4.42
CA LEU A 123 -8.20 18.45 3.82
C LEU A 123 -8.17 18.79 2.33
N ASN A 124 -9.28 19.23 1.74
CA ASN A 124 -9.44 19.48 0.29
C ASN A 124 -8.94 18.31 -0.58
N LEU A 125 -9.25 17.08 -0.17
CA LEU A 125 -8.86 15.87 -0.90
C LEU A 125 -9.80 15.58 -2.06
N PRO A 126 -9.29 15.04 -3.18
CA PRO A 126 -10.13 14.67 -4.32
C PRO A 126 -11.07 13.52 -3.95
N TYR A 127 -12.20 13.44 -4.64
CA TYR A 127 -13.23 12.41 -4.39
C TYR A 127 -12.66 10.98 -4.42
N ASN A 128 -11.79 10.70 -5.39
CA ASN A 128 -11.14 9.39 -5.61
C ASN A 128 -10.02 9.05 -4.62
N ALA A 129 -9.63 9.98 -3.74
CA ALA A 129 -8.71 9.65 -2.66
C ALA A 129 -9.42 8.83 -1.60
N GLU A 130 -8.73 7.88 -0.99
CA GLU A 130 -9.27 7.11 0.13
C GLU A 130 -8.41 7.33 1.37
N ILE A 131 -9.03 7.43 2.53
CA ILE A 131 -8.30 7.61 3.79
C ILE A 131 -8.07 6.22 4.39
N ASN A 132 -6.84 5.91 4.77
CA ASN A 132 -6.51 4.62 5.35
C ASN A 132 -6.86 4.57 6.85
N MET A 133 -6.32 5.52 7.61
CA MET A 133 -6.62 5.77 9.01
C MET A 133 -6.26 7.23 9.34
N VAL A 134 -6.77 7.75 10.44
CA VAL A 134 -6.36 9.02 11.03
C VAL A 134 -5.52 8.72 12.27
N ILE A 135 -4.37 9.36 12.44
CA ILE A 135 -3.51 9.11 13.60
C ILE A 135 -3.41 10.40 14.41
N THR A 136 -3.99 10.40 15.61
CA THR A 136 -3.79 11.50 16.55
C THR A 136 -2.43 11.33 17.22
N CYS A 137 -1.65 12.40 17.29
CA CYS A 137 -0.31 12.40 17.89
C CYS A 137 -0.26 13.45 18.99
N GLY A 138 0.43 13.16 20.09
CA GLY A 138 0.57 14.10 21.19
C GLY A 138 1.28 13.51 22.39
N ILE A 139 1.18 14.18 23.53
CA ILE A 139 1.65 13.69 24.82
C ILE A 139 0.42 13.17 25.57
N ARG A 140 0.45 11.93 26.05
CA ARG A 140 -0.66 11.39 26.84
C ARG A 140 -0.91 12.19 28.11
N ALA A 141 -2.19 12.32 28.48
CA ALA A 141 -2.57 12.75 29.81
C ALA A 141 -2.10 11.74 30.88
N THR A 142 -1.93 12.20 32.12
CA THR A 142 -1.47 11.37 33.25
C THR A 142 -2.39 10.17 33.52
N ASP A 143 -3.67 10.30 33.21
CA ASP A 143 -4.74 9.30 33.34
C ASP A 143 -5.16 8.70 31.98
N GLY A 144 -4.41 8.94 30.90
CA GLY A 144 -4.76 8.50 29.55
C GLY A 144 -4.67 6.98 29.33
N VAL A 145 -4.04 6.23 30.23
CA VAL A 145 -3.93 4.77 30.16
C VAL A 145 -4.78 4.13 31.25
N TRP A 146 -5.89 3.51 30.84
CA TRP A 146 -6.90 3.00 31.78
C TRP A 146 -6.64 1.58 32.28
N GLY A 147 -5.68 0.86 31.70
CA GLY A 147 -5.42 -0.53 32.08
C GLY A 147 -4.19 -1.14 31.44
N ALA A 148 -3.89 -2.36 31.87
CA ALA A 148 -2.76 -3.13 31.34
C ALA A 148 -2.98 -3.51 29.87
N ARG A 149 -1.88 -3.52 29.11
CA ARG A 149 -1.90 -3.91 27.70
C ARG A 149 -2.20 -5.40 27.57
N TYR A 150 -3.31 -5.74 26.92
CA TYR A 150 -3.61 -7.12 26.55
C TYR A 150 -3.02 -7.47 25.17
N ARG A 151 -2.46 -8.68 25.06
CA ARG A 151 -2.08 -9.34 23.81
C ARG A 151 -2.47 -10.81 23.93
N ARG A 152 -2.79 -11.47 22.81
CA ARG A 152 -3.04 -12.92 22.82
C ARG A 152 -1.79 -13.66 23.30
N PRO A 153 -1.94 -14.80 24.02
CA PRO A 153 -0.81 -15.60 24.47
C PRO A 153 0.13 -15.97 23.32
N PHE A 154 1.44 -15.91 23.58
CA PHE A 154 2.46 -16.18 22.55
C PHE A 154 2.34 -17.59 21.96
N LYS A 155 2.03 -18.59 22.81
CA LYS A 155 1.85 -20.00 22.39
C LYS A 155 0.72 -20.21 21.38
N GLU A 156 -0.28 -19.33 21.33
CA GLU A 156 -1.39 -19.41 20.37
C GLU A 156 -1.06 -18.70 19.03
N THR A 157 -0.05 -17.84 19.02
CA THR A 157 0.25 -16.95 17.88
C THR A 157 1.55 -17.30 17.17
N TYR A 158 2.48 -17.96 17.87
CA TYR A 158 3.78 -18.37 17.34
C TYR A 158 3.90 -19.89 17.34
N HIS A 159 4.18 -20.44 16.16
CA HIS A 159 4.48 -21.86 15.97
C HIS A 159 5.90 -22.00 15.40
N HIS A 160 6.82 -22.53 16.20
CA HIS A 160 8.16 -22.88 15.72
C HIS A 160 8.06 -24.16 14.89
N VAL A 161 8.36 -24.08 13.59
CA VAL A 161 8.47 -25.22 12.67
C VAL A 161 9.94 -25.52 12.45
#